data_AF-A0A7V9BTX5-F1
#
_entry.id   AF-A0A7V9BTX5-F1
#
_cell.length_a   1.000
_cell.length_b   1.000
_cell.length_c   1.000
_cell.angle_alpha   90.00
_cell.angle_beta   90.00
_cell.angle_gamma   90.00
#
_symmetry.space_group_name_H-M   'P 1'
#
loop_
_entity.id
_entity.type
_entity.pdbx_description
1 polymer ?
#
loop_
_entity_poly.entity_id
_entity_poly.type
_entity_poly.pdbx_seq_one_letter_code
_entity_poly.pdbx_strand_id
1 'polypeptide(L)' 'MEVRDPIHGAIGLSAAEANVADHPFVQRLRGITANGFSHLPFPGATHTRYAHSLGVMHLAGLAFDRAY' A
#
# COMPACT_ATOMS: atom_id res chain seq x y z
N MET A 1 10.99 8.50 -4.67
CA MET A 1 10.89 8.05 -3.26
C MET A 1 10.72 6.53 -3.27
N GLU A 2 11.06 5.81 -2.21
CA GLU A 2 10.81 4.36 -2.13
C GLU A 2 10.17 4.01 -0.78
N VAL A 3 9.24 3.05 -0.81
CA VAL A 3 8.65 2.42 0.38
C VAL A 3 9.06 0.94 0.40
N ARG A 4 9.52 0.48 1.57
CA ARG A 4 9.80 -0.95 1.80
C ARG A 4 8.50 -1.69 2.09
N ASP A 5 8.22 -2.70 1.29
CA ASP A 5 7.05 -3.57 1.37
C ASP A 5 7.50 -5.04 1.54
N PRO A 6 6.93 -5.80 2.47
CA PRO A 6 7.36 -7.18 2.72
C PRO A 6 6.94 -8.18 1.63
N ILE A 7 6.02 -7.82 0.74
CA ILE A 7 5.53 -8.69 -0.34
C ILE A 7 6.25 -8.38 -1.66
N HIS A 8 6.45 -7.10 -1.96
CA HIS A 8 7.00 -6.61 -3.23
C HIS A 8 8.45 -6.11 -3.12
N GLY A 9 9.01 -6.03 -1.91
CA GLY A 9 10.33 -5.47 -1.67
C GLY A 9 10.34 -3.95 -1.78
N ALA A 10 11.14 -3.42 -2.69
CA ALA A 10 11.27 -1.99 -2.93
C ALA A 10 10.14 -1.48 -3.84
N ILE A 11 9.16 -0.74 -3.32
CA ILE A 11 8.15 -0.06 -4.15
C ILE A 11 8.62 1.36 -4.44
N GLY A 12 8.99 1.61 -5.70
CA GLY A 12 9.32 2.94 -6.20
C GLY A 12 8.07 3.81 -6.38
N LEU A 13 8.18 5.08 -6.00
CA LEU A 13 7.15 6.11 -6.17
C LEU A 13 7.72 7.26 -7.01
N SER A 14 7.01 7.61 -8.08
CA SER A 14 7.18 8.88 -8.79
C SER A 14 6.81 10.06 -7.87
N ALA A 15 7.17 11.28 -8.27
CA ALA A 15 6.82 12.47 -7.50
C ALA A 15 5.29 12.66 -7.36
N ALA A 16 4.53 12.34 -8.42
CA ALA A 16 3.08 12.44 -8.41
C ALA A 16 2.45 11.41 -7.46
N GLU A 17 2.90 10.15 -7.51
CA GLU A 17 2.42 9.10 -6.62
C GLU A 17 2.80 9.38 -5.16
N ALA A 18 4.00 9.89 -4.91
CA ALA A 18 4.43 10.29 -3.56
C ALA A 18 3.53 11.39 -2.99
N ASN A 19 3.19 12.42 -3.78
CA ASN A 19 2.27 13.48 -3.36
C ASN A 19 0.89 12.93 -2.99
N VAL A 20 0.39 11.94 -3.73
CA VAL A 20 -0.88 11.27 -3.41
C VAL A 20 -0.74 10.41 -2.15
N ALA A 21 0.34 9.65 -2.03
CA ALA A 21 0.62 8.80 -0.87
C ALA A 21 0.72 9.61 0.42
N ASP A 22 1.27 10.83 0.36
CA ASP A 22 1.43 11.76 1.48
C ASP A 22 0.18 12.61 1.75
N HIS A 23 -0.84 12.54 0.90
CA HIS A 23 -2.08 13.27 1.10
C HIS A 23 -2.79 12.83 2.39
N PRO A 24 -3.35 13.74 3.22
CA PRO A 24 -3.98 13.39 4.49
C PRO A 24 -5.06 12.30 4.39
N PHE A 25 -5.86 12.31 3.31
CA PHE A 25 -6.88 11.27 3.09
C PHE A 25 -6.29 9.87 2.84
N VAL A 26 -5.10 9.78 2.24
CA VAL A 26 -4.40 8.51 2.02
C VAL A 26 -3.66 8.11 3.30
N GLN A 27 -3.00 9.05 3.96
CA GLN A 27 -2.31 8.81 5.24
C GLN A 27 -3.26 8.31 6.33
N ARG A 28 -4.53 8.74 6.34
CA ARG A 28 -5.58 8.19 7.23
C ARG A 28 -5.70 6.66 7.14
N LEU A 29 -5.43 6.05 5.98
CA LEU A 29 -5.53 4.61 5.79
C LEU A 29 -4.51 3.83 6.65
N ARG A 30 -3.48 4.48 7.19
CA ARG A 30 -2.54 3.86 8.15
C ARG A 30 -3.22 3.46 9.46
N GLY A 31 -4.31 4.13 9.84
CA GLY A 31 -5.09 3.81 11.03
C GLY A 31 -6.20 2.76 10.81
N ILE A 32 -6.34 2.23 9.60
CA ILE A 32 -7.43 1.32 9.24
C ILE A 32 -6.84 -0.05 8.89
N THR A 33 -7.16 -1.08 9.67
CA THR A 33 -6.73 -2.46 9.37
C THR A 33 -7.39 -2.94 8.08
N ALA A 34 -6.66 -3.73 7.29
CA ALA A 34 -7.18 -4.27 6.04
C ALA A 34 -8.29 -5.31 6.28
N ASN A 35 -8.25 -6.03 7.40
CA ASN A 35 -9.14 -7.15 7.70
C ASN A 35 -10.01 -6.90 8.96
N GLY A 36 -10.27 -5.64 9.33
CA GLY A 36 -11.08 -5.32 10.50
C GLY A 36 -10.52 -5.95 11.79
N PHE A 37 -11.36 -6.74 12.48
CA PHE A 37 -11.01 -7.40 13.74
C PHE A 37 -10.32 -8.76 13.58
N SER A 38 -9.91 -9.16 12.36
CA SER A 38 -9.23 -10.44 12.15
C SER A 38 -7.91 -10.58 12.93
N HIS A 39 -7.31 -9.47 13.38
CA HIS A 39 -6.15 -9.51 14.28
C HIS A 39 -6.44 -10.15 15.65
N LEU A 40 -7.72 -10.28 16.06
CA LEU A 40 -8.11 -10.93 17.31
C LEU A 40 -7.86 -12.46 17.27
N PRO A 41 -8.39 -13.23 16.29
CA PRO A 41 -8.04 -14.64 16.12
C PRO A 41 -6.72 -14.88 15.37
N PHE A 42 -6.26 -13.91 14.56
CA PHE A 42 -5.03 -14.02 13.76
C PHE A 42 -4.08 -12.85 14.06
N PRO A 43 -3.22 -12.94 15.10
CA PRO A 43 -2.39 -11.83 15.56
C PRO A 43 -1.47 -11.19 14.50
N GLY A 44 -1.17 -11.88 13.41
CA GLY A 44 -0.40 -11.35 12.27
C GLY A 44 -1.20 -10.49 11.28
N ALA A 45 -2.55 -10.47 11.37
CA ALA A 45 -3.42 -9.72 10.47
C ALA A 45 -3.49 -8.21 10.83
N THR A 46 -2.33 -7.60 11.06
CA THR A 46 -2.17 -6.19 11.51
C THR A 46 -1.95 -5.20 10.37
N HIS A 47 -1.78 -5.70 9.14
CA HIS A 47 -1.57 -4.86 7.97
C HIS A 47 -2.73 -3.87 7.75
N THR A 48 -2.38 -2.71 7.21
CA THR A 48 -3.30 -1.57 7.08
C THR A 48 -3.77 -1.43 5.64
N ARG A 49 -4.87 -0.71 5.44
CA ARG A 49 -5.35 -0.34 4.10
C ARG A 49 -4.32 0.49 3.34
N TYR A 50 -3.50 1.28 4.05
CA TYR A 50 -2.42 2.05 3.42
C TYR A 50 -1.39 1.15 2.72
N ALA A 51 -0.83 0.17 3.44
CA ALA A 51 0.16 -0.76 2.87
C ALA A 51 -0.43 -1.54 1.69
N HIS A 52 -1.68 -2.01 1.84
CA HIS A 52 -2.38 -2.68 0.76
C HIS A 52 -2.57 -1.79 -0.48
N SER A 53 -2.96 -0.52 -0.31
CA SER A 53 -3.13 0.42 -1.42
C SER A 53 -1.81 0.71 -2.16
N LEU A 54 -0.67 0.78 -1.47
CA LEU A 54 0.63 0.90 -2.13
C LEU A 54 0.98 -0.34 -2.98
N GLY A 55 0.68 -1.54 -2.47
CA GLY A 55 0.83 -2.78 -3.23
C GLY A 55 -0.06 -2.80 -4.48
N VAL A 56 -1.33 -2.38 -4.36
CA VAL A 56 -2.25 -2.26 -5.50
C VAL A 56 -1.73 -1.26 -6.53
N MET A 57 -1.28 -0.08 -6.11
CA MET A 57 -0.68 0.93 -6.99
C MET A 57 0.51 0.35 -7.76
N HIS A 58 1.43 -0.31 -7.05
CA HIS A 58 2.61 -0.95 -7.65
C HIS A 58 2.22 -2.00 -8.70
N LEU A 59 1.31 -2.90 -8.37
CA LEU A 59 0.85 -3.94 -9.28
C LEU A 59 0.07 -3.39 -10.48
N ALA A 60 -0.71 -2.31 -10.29
CA ALA A 60 -1.44 -1.66 -11.37
C ALA A 60 -0.48 -1.05 -12.40
N GLY A 61 0.58 -0.37 -11.96
CA GLY A 61 1.63 0.15 -12.85
C GLY A 61 2.31 -0.98 -13.62
N LEU A 62 2.76 -2.02 -12.91
CA LEU A 62 3.37 -3.20 -13.53
C LEU A 62 2.45 -3.97 -14.49
N ALA A 63 1.13 -3.92 -14.28
CA ALA A 63 0.17 -4.53 -15.19
C ALA A 63 -0.01 -3.67 -16.45
N PHE A 64 -0.09 -2.35 -16.29
CA PHE A 64 -0.17 -1.42 -17.41
C PHE A 64 1.07 -1.50 -18.31
N ASP A 65 2.27 -1.48 -17.72
CA ASP A 65 3.56 -1.58 -18.42
C ASP A 65 3.77 -2.91 -19.15
N ARG A 66 2.98 -3.94 -18.82
CA ARG A 66 3.00 -5.23 -19.53
C ARG A 66 1.94 -5.34 -20.61
N ALA A 67 0.86 -4.56 -20.48
CA ALA A 67 -0.24 -4.57 -21.44
C ALA A 67 0.04 -3.69 -22.66
N TYR A 68 0.98 -2.75 -22.55
CA TYR A 68 1.38 -1.79 -23.57
C TYR A 68 2.90 -1.74 -23.69
#